data_AF-A0A420F5Y2-F1
#
_entry.id   AF-A0A420F5Y2-F1
#
_cell.length_a   1.000
_cell.length_b   1.000
_cell.length_c   1.000
_cell.angle_alpha   90.00
_cell.angle_beta   90.00
_cell.angle_gamma   90.00
#
_symmetry.space_group_name_H-M   'P 1'
#
loop_
_entity.id
_entity.type
_entity.pdbx_description
1 polymer ?
#
loop_
_entity_poly.entity_id
_entity_poly.type
_entity_poly.pdbx_seq_one_letter_code
_entity_poly.pdbx_strand_id
1 'polypeptide(L)'
;MLITDDFLPVPVPESLSATYLVPVKGLPRVGTKSAVAALAGRIADPVHGLARQMLDSPLMSVDTRPIGEFPQLPPDLLAAFGASETQLDRLAAATHLVVVQAEYRPGWPPAHEWAARAVAAAVADSVDGDVVDVFGLQFLDPATALRSLPDDHGRIRLVDWVLVPYSSDAEGLWFTTKGLRRFGLLELQTQGVPDHLTRAWGAVMTGAARRLLREWVDGLSGDDVPAFVPLPVLATVTGHDIAVAYGNPEQHGATAPVLLRLELDPATDPEAESFLTLRPPAGHPGPDGRYYAAACATLFAGIQPDVRYARPGDAMSKAIATARAALGDIRARFVAGQLPRESQLVVKYGLPGEDGPEYVWAGVTSWDVPERIVGVSASDAASDPSVRIGSPVVVEAADVVDWALLDGTGVIEGGWTQAVLDAGERPS
;
A
#
# COMPACT_ATOMS: atom_id res chain seq x y z
N MET A 1 -30.02 -5.70 -18.11
CA MET A 1 -29.13 -6.75 -17.56
C MET A 1 -29.48 -6.89 -16.10
N LEU A 2 -29.86 -8.09 -15.65
CA LEU A 2 -30.33 -8.31 -14.28
C LEU A 2 -29.11 -8.49 -13.38
N ILE A 3 -29.05 -7.76 -12.27
CA ILE A 3 -28.21 -8.16 -11.12
C ILE A 3 -28.76 -9.53 -10.69
N THR A 4 -27.95 -10.57 -10.82
CA THR A 4 -28.26 -11.87 -10.23
C THR A 4 -27.63 -11.92 -8.85
N ASP A 5 -28.12 -12.82 -7.98
CA ASP A 5 -27.53 -12.98 -6.63
C ASP A 5 -26.03 -13.38 -6.67
N ASP A 6 -25.52 -13.79 -7.84
CA ASP A 6 -24.17 -14.32 -8.02
C ASP A 6 -23.17 -13.31 -8.63
N PHE A 7 -23.63 -12.38 -9.49
CA PHE A 7 -22.75 -11.48 -10.25
C PHE A 7 -23.22 -10.03 -10.28
N LEU A 8 -22.25 -9.13 -10.12
CA LEU A 8 -22.39 -7.69 -10.23
C LEU A 8 -21.81 -7.20 -11.55
N PRO A 9 -22.63 -6.68 -12.49
CA PRO A 9 -22.10 -6.11 -13.71
C PRO A 9 -21.43 -4.75 -13.46
N VAL A 10 -20.14 -4.65 -13.79
CA VAL A 10 -19.38 -3.40 -13.66
C VAL A 10 -19.11 -2.82 -15.05
N PRO A 11 -19.43 -1.54 -15.31
CA PRO A 11 -19.25 -0.93 -16.62
C PRO A 11 -17.76 -0.80 -16.96
N VAL A 12 -17.42 -1.07 -18.22
CA VAL A 12 -16.06 -0.90 -18.75
C VAL A 12 -15.95 0.47 -19.41
N PRO A 13 -14.98 1.32 -19.01
CA PRO A 13 -14.74 2.60 -19.68
C PRO A 13 -14.36 2.40 -21.15
N GLU A 14 -14.77 3.32 -22.03
CA GLU A 14 -14.36 3.25 -23.45
C GLU A 14 -12.86 3.51 -23.63
N SER A 15 -12.30 4.39 -22.80
CA SER A 15 -10.89 4.76 -22.79
C SER A 15 -10.43 5.02 -21.35
N LEU A 16 -9.15 4.81 -21.10
CA LEU A 16 -8.45 5.14 -19.87
C LEU A 16 -7.35 6.15 -20.19
N SER A 17 -7.11 7.07 -19.27
CA SER A 17 -6.06 8.07 -19.40
C SER A 17 -5.09 8.00 -18.22
N ALA A 18 -3.82 8.25 -18.51
CA ALA A 18 -2.76 8.42 -17.54
C ALA A 18 -2.21 9.84 -17.67
N THR A 19 -1.96 10.53 -16.57
CA THR A 19 -1.32 11.84 -16.55
C THR A 19 -0.23 11.85 -15.49
N TYR A 20 0.96 12.27 -15.87
CA TYR A 20 2.10 12.46 -14.99
C TYR A 20 2.73 13.83 -15.26
N LEU A 21 3.20 14.49 -14.20
CA LEU A 21 3.87 15.78 -14.32
C LEU A 21 5.32 15.66 -13.87
N VAL A 22 6.22 16.40 -14.53
CA VAL A 22 7.60 16.57 -14.05
C VAL A 22 7.85 18.07 -13.88
N PRO A 23 7.92 18.57 -12.63
CA PRO A 23 8.24 19.96 -12.36
C PRO A 23 9.67 20.30 -12.75
N VAL A 24 9.87 21.36 -13.53
CA VAL A 24 11.20 21.75 -14.04
C VAL A 24 11.47 23.26 -13.94
N LYS A 25 12.76 23.59 -13.81
CA LYS A 25 13.28 24.96 -13.93
C LYS A 25 13.77 25.20 -15.36
N GLY A 26 13.07 26.05 -16.10
CA GLY A 26 13.29 26.26 -17.53
C GLY A 26 12.83 25.09 -18.39
N LEU A 27 13.29 25.06 -19.64
CA LEU A 27 12.97 24.01 -20.59
C LEU A 27 13.91 22.81 -20.44
N PRO A 28 13.42 21.56 -20.60
CA PRO A 28 14.27 20.38 -20.65
C PRO A 28 15.36 20.49 -21.71
N ARG A 29 16.59 20.09 -21.36
CA ARG A 29 17.74 20.11 -22.29
C ARG A 29 17.81 18.88 -23.18
N VAL A 30 17.22 17.78 -22.73
CA VAL A 30 17.20 16.48 -23.41
C VAL A 30 15.80 16.27 -23.96
N GLY A 31 15.69 15.92 -25.24
CA GLY A 31 14.40 15.57 -25.85
C GLY A 31 13.86 14.26 -25.28
N THR A 32 12.54 14.16 -25.14
CA THR A 32 11.86 13.01 -24.51
C THR A 32 12.29 11.64 -25.07
N LYS A 33 12.41 11.51 -26.40
CA LYS A 33 12.85 10.25 -27.03
C LYS A 33 14.29 9.88 -26.64
N SER A 34 15.17 10.87 -26.50
CA SER A 34 16.54 10.66 -26.03
C SER A 34 16.57 10.30 -24.55
N ALA A 35 15.71 10.91 -23.72
CA ALA A 35 15.58 10.57 -22.31
C ALA A 35 15.13 9.11 -22.13
N VAL A 36 14.10 8.66 -22.86
CA VAL A 36 13.65 7.26 -22.81
C VAL A 36 14.71 6.29 -23.32
N ALA A 37 15.42 6.63 -24.41
CA ALA A 37 16.51 5.80 -24.92
C ALA A 37 17.65 5.63 -23.91
N ALA A 38 17.89 6.62 -23.05
CA ALA A 38 18.90 6.55 -21.99
C ALA A 38 18.52 5.57 -20.85
N LEU A 39 17.26 5.17 -20.75
CA LEU A 39 16.80 4.14 -19.81
C LEU A 39 16.95 2.71 -20.33
N ALA A 40 17.52 2.52 -21.52
CA ALA A 40 17.80 1.18 -22.05
C ALA A 40 18.62 0.35 -21.03
N GLY A 41 18.14 -0.84 -20.69
CA GLY A 41 18.75 -1.72 -19.68
C GLY A 41 18.40 -1.39 -18.23
N ARG A 42 17.73 -0.26 -17.95
CA ARG A 42 17.10 0.05 -16.65
C ARG A 42 15.61 -0.30 -16.60
N ILE A 43 14.98 -0.38 -17.78
CA ILE A 43 13.59 -0.82 -17.95
C ILE A 43 13.60 -2.12 -18.74
N ALA A 44 12.87 -3.11 -18.24
CA ALA A 44 12.65 -4.38 -18.90
C ALA A 44 11.79 -4.23 -20.18
N ASP A 45 12.03 -5.06 -21.18
CA ASP A 45 11.02 -5.31 -22.21
C ASP A 45 9.88 -6.16 -21.60
N PRO A 46 8.61 -5.92 -21.96
CA PRO A 46 8.15 -5.11 -23.10
C PRO A 46 7.94 -3.61 -22.80
N VAL A 47 8.14 -3.14 -21.57
CA VAL A 47 7.80 -1.75 -21.18
C VAL A 47 8.62 -0.72 -21.94
N HIS A 48 9.92 -0.95 -22.12
CA HIS A 48 10.78 -0.04 -22.87
C HIS A 48 10.33 0.08 -24.34
N GLY A 49 10.08 -1.05 -25.01
CA GLY A 49 9.49 -1.07 -26.36
C GLY A 49 8.14 -0.37 -26.44
N LEU A 50 7.25 -0.64 -25.48
CA LEU A 50 5.92 -0.01 -25.41
C LEU A 50 6.01 1.51 -25.26
N ALA A 51 6.84 2.02 -24.35
CA ALA A 51 7.03 3.45 -24.14
C ALA A 51 7.49 4.16 -25.42
N ARG A 52 8.42 3.55 -26.16
CA ARG A 52 8.88 4.08 -27.45
C ARG A 52 7.77 4.08 -28.51
N GLN A 53 7.03 2.98 -28.61
CA GLN A 53 5.92 2.87 -29.56
C GLN A 53 4.82 3.90 -29.26
N MET A 54 4.48 4.10 -27.99
CA MET A 54 3.47 5.09 -27.60
C MET A 54 3.93 6.52 -27.91
N LEU A 55 5.19 6.86 -27.67
CA LEU A 55 5.79 8.16 -28.04
C LEU A 55 5.79 8.44 -29.56
N ASP A 56 5.76 7.38 -30.38
CA ASP A 56 5.67 7.49 -31.84
C ASP A 56 4.21 7.48 -32.34
N SER A 57 3.23 7.38 -31.44
CA SER A 57 1.80 7.28 -31.73
C SER A 57 1.04 8.53 -31.29
N PRO A 58 -0.19 8.78 -31.80
CA PRO A 58 -1.03 9.87 -31.31
C PRO A 58 -1.66 9.59 -29.94
N LEU A 59 -1.44 8.40 -29.36
CA LEU A 59 -2.03 7.98 -28.08
C LEU A 59 -1.25 8.47 -26.86
N MET A 60 -0.15 9.21 -27.09
CA MET A 60 0.65 9.82 -26.04
C MET A 60 1.11 11.22 -26.47
N SER A 61 1.02 12.17 -25.56
CA SER A 61 1.60 13.51 -25.70
C SER A 61 2.59 13.80 -24.57
N VAL A 62 3.63 14.56 -24.91
CA VAL A 62 4.61 15.06 -23.95
C VAL A 62 4.87 16.52 -24.25
N ASP A 63 4.26 17.40 -23.45
CA ASP A 63 4.28 18.84 -23.66
C ASP A 63 4.96 19.54 -22.48
N THR A 64 5.77 20.56 -22.77
CA THR A 64 6.32 21.43 -21.71
C THR A 64 5.52 22.73 -21.68
N ARG A 65 4.90 23.03 -20.55
CA ARG A 65 4.02 24.20 -20.40
C ARG A 65 4.40 25.00 -19.15
N PRO A 66 4.27 26.34 -19.15
CA PRO A 66 4.45 27.15 -17.96
C PRO A 66 3.56 26.68 -16.81
N ILE A 67 4.10 26.62 -15.59
CA ILE A 67 3.36 26.10 -14.42
C ILE A 67 2.11 26.93 -14.09
N GLY A 68 2.12 28.23 -14.41
CA GLY A 68 0.98 29.13 -14.22
C GLY A 68 -0.24 28.83 -15.10
N GLU A 69 -0.14 27.91 -16.06
CA GLU A 69 -1.27 27.44 -16.86
C GLU A 69 -2.09 26.32 -16.19
N PHE A 70 -1.65 25.83 -15.02
CA PHE A 70 -2.26 24.70 -14.32
C PHE A 70 -2.91 25.16 -13.00
N PRO A 71 -3.96 24.46 -12.54
CA PRO A 71 -4.43 24.64 -11.17
C PRO A 71 -3.30 24.35 -10.19
N GLN A 72 -3.27 25.09 -9.09
CA GLN A 72 -2.27 24.87 -8.05
C GLN A 72 -2.43 23.46 -7.47
N LEU A 73 -1.34 22.69 -7.46
CA LEU A 73 -1.29 21.42 -6.75
C LEU A 73 -1.27 21.72 -5.24
N PRO A 74 -2.26 21.24 -4.46
CA PRO A 74 -2.40 21.59 -3.04
C PRO A 74 -1.25 20.99 -2.21
N PRO A 75 -0.32 21.80 -1.67
CA PRO A 75 0.87 21.30 -0.99
C PRO A 75 0.54 20.54 0.30
N ASP A 76 -0.48 20.98 1.05
CA ASP A 76 -0.92 20.30 2.28
C ASP A 76 -1.45 18.90 1.99
N LEU A 77 -2.17 18.75 0.87
CA LEU A 77 -2.68 17.46 0.45
C LEU A 77 -1.54 16.56 -0.04
N LEU A 78 -0.61 17.08 -0.83
CA LEU A 78 0.57 16.33 -1.26
C LEU A 78 1.42 15.87 -0.06
N ALA A 79 1.59 16.73 0.95
CA ALA A 79 2.27 16.38 2.20
C ALA A 79 1.53 15.28 2.96
N ALA A 80 0.20 15.35 3.05
CA ALA A 80 -0.63 14.30 3.66
C ALA A 80 -0.51 12.94 2.94
N PHE A 81 -0.16 12.96 1.64
CA PHE A 81 0.11 11.78 0.82
C PHE A 81 1.61 11.40 0.72
N GLY A 82 2.45 12.01 1.58
CA GLY A 82 3.85 11.62 1.78
C GLY A 82 4.89 12.43 1.01
N ALA A 83 4.53 13.59 0.43
CA ALA A 83 5.51 14.48 -0.18
C ALA A 83 6.45 15.07 0.88
N SER A 84 7.77 14.99 0.62
CA SER A 84 8.80 15.61 1.46
C SER A 84 8.87 17.13 1.26
N GLU A 85 9.40 17.86 2.25
CA GLU A 85 9.66 19.30 2.11
C GLU A 85 10.51 19.62 0.87
N THR A 86 11.55 18.82 0.61
CA THR A 86 12.41 18.98 -0.58
C THR A 86 11.61 18.88 -1.89
N GLN A 87 10.67 17.95 -1.98
CA GLN A 87 9.82 17.79 -3.17
C GLN A 87 8.85 18.96 -3.34
N LEU A 88 8.28 19.44 -2.23
CA LEU A 88 7.39 20.60 -2.22
C LEU A 88 8.15 21.88 -2.61
N ASP A 89 9.38 22.07 -2.12
CA ASP A 89 10.24 23.20 -2.49
C ASP A 89 10.63 23.16 -3.98
N ARG A 90 10.92 21.97 -4.51
CA ARG A 90 11.19 21.79 -5.95
C ARG A 90 9.97 22.17 -6.79
N LEU A 91 8.78 21.73 -6.39
CA LEU A 91 7.52 22.08 -7.05
C LEU A 91 7.27 23.59 -6.98
N ALA A 92 7.45 24.21 -5.82
CA ALA A 92 7.26 25.65 -5.62
C ALA A 92 8.24 26.49 -6.46
N ALA A 93 9.46 25.99 -6.66
CA ALA A 93 10.49 26.64 -7.45
C ALA A 93 10.41 26.32 -8.96
N ALA A 94 9.51 25.44 -9.39
CA ALA A 94 9.34 25.09 -10.78
C ALA A 94 8.74 26.25 -11.58
N THR A 95 9.14 26.35 -12.85
CA THR A 95 8.64 27.39 -13.77
C THR A 95 7.78 26.79 -14.88
N HIS A 96 8.00 25.51 -15.18
CA HIS A 96 7.30 24.75 -16.18
C HIS A 96 6.99 23.37 -15.63
N LEU A 97 6.00 22.72 -16.23
CA LEU A 97 5.70 21.31 -16.07
C LEU A 97 5.92 20.61 -17.40
N VAL A 98 6.63 19.49 -17.38
CA VAL A 98 6.51 18.52 -18.47
C VAL A 98 5.31 17.65 -18.16
N VAL A 99 4.33 17.66 -19.05
CA VAL A 99 3.07 16.95 -18.92
C VAL A 99 3.12 15.74 -19.84
N VAL A 100 3.11 14.56 -19.25
CA VAL A 100 3.07 13.27 -19.97
C VAL A 100 1.66 12.73 -19.86
N GLN A 101 0.97 12.63 -20.99
CA GLN A 101 -0.39 12.07 -21.05
C GLN A 101 -0.42 10.91 -22.01
N ALA A 102 -1.15 9.87 -21.65
CA ALA A 102 -1.40 8.75 -22.52
C ALA A 102 -2.86 8.29 -22.40
N GLU A 103 -3.42 7.84 -23.51
CA GLU A 103 -4.78 7.29 -23.57
C GLU A 103 -4.75 5.92 -24.24
N TYR A 104 -5.51 4.97 -23.68
CA TYR A 104 -5.63 3.64 -24.25
C TYR A 104 -6.91 2.95 -23.82
N ARG A 105 -7.32 1.92 -24.57
CA ARG A 105 -8.44 1.06 -24.18
C ARG A 105 -8.12 0.30 -22.88
N PRO A 106 -9.13 -0.03 -22.05
CA PRO A 106 -8.93 -0.94 -20.93
C PRO A 106 -8.38 -2.29 -21.39
N GLY A 107 -7.52 -2.88 -20.56
CA GLY A 107 -6.94 -4.19 -20.81
C GLY A 107 -5.68 -4.42 -19.99
N TRP A 108 -5.11 -5.61 -20.16
CA TRP A 108 -3.81 -5.96 -19.61
C TRP A 108 -2.84 -6.32 -20.74
N PRO A 109 -1.65 -5.71 -20.79
CA PRO A 109 -1.13 -4.70 -19.86
C PRO A 109 -1.84 -3.34 -19.95
N PRO A 110 -1.88 -2.53 -18.86
CA PRO A 110 -2.42 -1.17 -18.87
C PRO A 110 -1.42 -0.23 -19.55
N ALA A 111 -1.46 -0.24 -20.89
CA ALA A 111 -0.42 0.35 -21.72
C ALA A 111 -0.20 1.85 -21.47
N HIS A 112 -1.29 2.61 -21.29
CA HIS A 112 -1.26 4.05 -20.99
C HIS A 112 -0.48 4.34 -19.71
N GLU A 113 -0.75 3.61 -18.63
CA GLU A 113 -0.08 3.80 -17.34
C GLU A 113 1.40 3.43 -17.39
N TRP A 114 1.73 2.26 -17.92
CA TRP A 114 3.12 1.79 -17.97
C TRP A 114 3.98 2.67 -18.84
N ALA A 115 3.49 3.05 -20.02
CA ALA A 115 4.24 3.90 -20.94
C ALA A 115 4.37 5.33 -20.38
N ALA A 116 3.29 5.94 -19.89
CA ALA A 116 3.34 7.31 -19.39
C ALA A 116 4.24 7.42 -18.15
N ARG A 117 4.16 6.48 -17.20
CA ARG A 117 5.06 6.47 -16.03
C ARG A 117 6.52 6.26 -16.44
N ALA A 118 6.81 5.35 -17.37
CA ALA A 118 8.17 5.15 -17.88
C ALA A 118 8.74 6.40 -18.56
N VAL A 119 7.94 7.09 -19.37
CA VAL A 119 8.32 8.33 -20.04
C VAL A 119 8.53 9.46 -19.03
N ALA A 120 7.62 9.62 -18.07
CA ALA A 120 7.74 10.63 -17.01
C ALA A 120 8.99 10.39 -16.16
N ALA A 121 9.27 9.14 -15.78
CA ALA A 121 10.48 8.77 -15.05
C ALA A 121 11.75 9.10 -15.85
N ALA A 122 11.77 8.85 -17.16
CA ALA A 122 12.88 9.20 -18.03
C ALA A 122 13.13 10.71 -18.09
N VAL A 123 12.06 11.50 -18.21
CA VAL A 123 12.15 12.95 -18.21
C VAL A 123 12.66 13.45 -16.85
N ALA A 124 12.10 12.96 -15.75
CA ALA A 124 12.50 13.31 -14.38
C ALA A 124 13.97 12.98 -14.10
N ASP A 125 14.44 11.80 -14.50
CA ASP A 125 15.86 11.39 -14.41
C ASP A 125 16.77 12.35 -15.18
N SER A 126 16.35 12.81 -16.37
CA SER A 126 17.14 13.72 -17.20
C SER A 126 17.27 15.15 -16.67
N VAL A 127 16.43 15.53 -15.71
CA VAL A 127 16.38 16.88 -15.12
C VAL A 127 16.68 16.89 -13.61
N ASP A 128 17.07 15.75 -13.04
CA ASP A 128 17.28 15.57 -11.60
C ASP A 128 16.05 16.01 -10.77
N GLY A 129 14.88 15.62 -11.25
CA GLY A 129 13.57 15.98 -10.68
C GLY A 129 12.77 14.75 -10.25
N ASP A 130 11.54 15.02 -9.82
CA ASP A 130 10.58 14.01 -9.39
C ASP A 130 9.41 13.92 -10.38
N VAL A 131 8.76 12.77 -10.43
CA VAL A 131 7.48 12.57 -11.10
C VAL A 131 6.35 12.85 -10.10
N VAL A 132 5.36 13.63 -10.52
CA VAL A 132 4.10 13.78 -9.79
C VAL A 132 3.05 12.89 -10.46
N ASP A 133 2.60 11.85 -9.75
CA ASP A 133 1.41 11.09 -10.09
C ASP A 133 0.19 11.91 -9.62
N VAL A 134 -0.48 12.60 -10.56
CA VAL A 134 -1.64 13.44 -10.22
C VAL A 134 -2.86 12.61 -9.84
N PHE A 135 -2.92 11.34 -10.26
CA PHE A 135 -4.00 10.45 -9.90
C PHE A 135 -3.82 9.99 -8.44
N GLY A 136 -2.62 9.54 -8.08
CA GLY A 136 -2.28 9.12 -6.71
C GLY A 136 -2.01 10.27 -5.73
N LEU A 137 -1.77 11.48 -6.24
CA LEU A 137 -1.26 12.64 -5.49
C LEU A 137 0.08 12.36 -4.81
N GLN A 138 0.97 11.65 -5.50
CA GLN A 138 2.27 11.24 -4.96
C GLN A 138 3.43 11.81 -5.76
N PHE A 139 4.52 12.12 -5.07
CA PHE A 139 5.82 12.30 -5.69
C PHE A 139 6.56 10.97 -5.74
N LEU A 140 7.13 10.67 -6.90
CA LEU A 140 7.97 9.50 -7.13
C LEU A 140 9.32 10.00 -7.65
N ASP A 141 10.40 9.69 -6.94
CA ASP A 141 11.72 9.81 -7.54
C ASP A 141 11.83 8.87 -8.75
N PRO A 142 12.74 9.13 -9.71
CA PRO A 142 12.85 8.31 -10.91
C PRO A 142 13.09 6.82 -10.61
N ALA A 143 13.85 6.47 -9.58
CA ALA A 143 14.10 5.08 -9.23
C ALA A 143 12.84 4.40 -8.69
N THR A 144 12.05 5.09 -7.86
CA THR A 144 10.75 4.60 -7.36
C THR A 144 9.76 4.41 -8.50
N ALA A 145 9.65 5.39 -9.41
CA ALA A 145 8.79 5.29 -10.59
C ALA A 145 9.17 4.08 -11.46
N LEU A 146 10.46 3.85 -11.71
CA LEU A 146 10.94 2.72 -12.50
C LEU A 146 10.74 1.38 -11.80
N ARG A 147 10.98 1.29 -10.49
CA ARG A 147 10.74 0.05 -9.71
C ARG A 147 9.28 -0.37 -9.66
N SER A 148 8.35 0.58 -9.80
CA SER A 148 6.91 0.28 -9.80
C SER A 148 6.41 -0.32 -11.13
N LEU A 149 7.16 -0.15 -12.22
CA LEU A 149 6.87 -0.77 -13.52
C LEU A 149 6.99 -2.30 -13.40
N PRO A 150 6.32 -3.06 -14.29
CA PRO A 150 6.35 -4.51 -14.20
C PRO A 150 7.76 -5.07 -14.36
N ASP A 151 8.01 -6.19 -13.69
CA ASP A 151 9.22 -6.98 -13.86
C ASP A 151 9.26 -7.71 -15.23
N ASP A 152 10.33 -8.49 -15.47
CA ASP A 152 10.52 -9.29 -16.68
C ASP A 152 9.40 -10.35 -16.92
N HIS A 153 8.56 -10.60 -15.90
CA HIS A 153 7.41 -11.49 -15.97
C HIS A 153 6.07 -10.73 -16.10
N GLY A 154 6.10 -9.41 -16.26
CA GLY A 154 4.90 -8.59 -16.35
C GLY A 154 4.20 -8.37 -15.01
N ARG A 155 4.84 -8.68 -13.88
CA ARG A 155 4.25 -8.60 -12.55
C ARG A 155 4.48 -7.21 -11.96
N ILE A 156 3.43 -6.64 -11.36
CA ILE A 156 3.50 -5.38 -10.62
C ILE A 156 3.23 -5.60 -9.13
N ARG A 157 3.76 -4.71 -8.31
CA ARG A 157 3.35 -4.54 -6.91
C ARG A 157 2.18 -3.57 -6.89
N LEU A 158 0.98 -4.04 -6.59
CA LEU A 158 -0.23 -3.22 -6.66
C LEU A 158 -0.16 -2.01 -5.71
N VAL A 159 0.51 -2.16 -4.56
CA VAL A 159 0.73 -1.08 -3.59
C VAL A 159 1.49 0.13 -4.16
N ASP A 160 2.25 -0.04 -5.24
CA ASP A 160 2.97 1.06 -5.90
C ASP A 160 2.07 1.86 -6.88
N TRP A 161 0.79 1.44 -7.01
CA TRP A 161 -0.18 2.00 -7.95
C TRP A 161 -1.53 2.36 -7.30
N VAL A 162 -1.88 1.69 -6.19
CA VAL A 162 -3.15 1.85 -5.47
C VAL A 162 -2.87 2.19 -4.02
N LEU A 163 -3.41 3.31 -3.59
CA LEU A 163 -3.39 3.76 -2.20
C LEU A 163 -4.66 3.34 -1.48
N VAL A 164 -4.56 3.19 -0.16
CA VAL A 164 -5.72 2.93 0.70
C VAL A 164 -5.79 3.98 1.81
N PRO A 165 -6.22 5.22 1.49
CA PRO A 165 -6.48 6.23 2.52
C PRO A 165 -7.65 5.82 3.42
N TYR A 166 -7.68 6.40 4.62
CA TYR A 166 -8.79 6.28 5.54
C TYR A 166 -9.07 7.60 6.23
N SER A 167 -10.30 7.77 6.68
CA SER A 167 -10.74 8.89 7.51
C SER A 167 -11.64 8.38 8.63
N SER A 168 -11.73 9.13 9.73
CA SER A 168 -12.63 8.79 10.83
C SER A 168 -14.05 9.32 10.55
N ASP A 169 -15.05 8.51 10.84
CA ASP A 169 -16.47 8.85 10.85
C ASP A 169 -17.11 8.51 12.22
N ALA A 170 -18.44 8.62 12.33
CA ALA A 170 -19.16 8.35 13.57
C ALA A 170 -19.28 6.85 13.91
N GLU A 171 -19.07 5.96 12.94
CA GLU A 171 -19.24 4.50 13.04
C GLU A 171 -17.90 3.75 13.06
N GLY A 172 -16.79 4.43 12.78
CA GLY A 172 -15.42 3.92 12.81
C GLY A 172 -14.55 4.63 11.77
N LEU A 173 -13.66 3.88 11.12
CA LEU A 173 -12.89 4.34 9.98
C LEU A 173 -13.61 4.01 8.67
N TRP A 174 -13.58 4.97 7.76
CA TRP A 174 -13.94 4.83 6.36
C TRP A 174 -12.67 4.69 5.53
N PHE A 175 -12.48 3.51 4.94
CA PHE A 175 -11.41 3.20 4.00
C PHE A 175 -11.90 3.34 2.57
N THR A 176 -11.07 3.92 1.71
CA THR A 176 -11.27 3.91 0.26
C THR A 176 -9.99 3.46 -0.44
N THR A 177 -10.09 2.93 -1.65
CA THR A 177 -8.92 2.85 -2.54
C THR A 177 -8.82 4.10 -3.39
N LYS A 178 -7.60 4.41 -3.82
CA LYS A 178 -7.31 5.40 -4.85
C LYS A 178 -6.27 4.83 -5.79
N GLY A 179 -6.70 4.44 -6.98
CA GLY A 179 -5.82 3.93 -8.03
C GLY A 179 -6.47 2.88 -8.91
N LEU A 180 -7.56 2.24 -8.51
CA LEU A 180 -8.18 1.17 -9.31
C LEU A 180 -8.75 1.67 -10.64
N ARG A 181 -9.22 2.92 -10.68
CA ARG A 181 -9.76 3.51 -11.92
C ARG A 181 -8.73 3.63 -13.03
N ARG A 182 -7.43 3.68 -12.69
CA ARG A 182 -6.35 3.66 -13.69
C ARG A 182 -6.33 2.37 -14.51
N PHE A 183 -6.91 1.29 -13.98
CA PHE A 183 -7.09 0.00 -14.64
C PHE A 183 -8.52 -0.21 -15.18
N GLY A 184 -9.38 0.81 -15.07
CA GLY A 184 -10.79 0.76 -15.47
C GLY A 184 -11.75 0.15 -14.44
N LEU A 185 -11.26 -0.23 -13.26
CA LEU A 185 -12.06 -0.78 -12.18
C LEU A 185 -12.53 0.34 -11.23
N LEU A 186 -13.73 0.21 -10.64
CA LEU A 186 -14.21 1.15 -9.61
C LEU A 186 -13.33 1.07 -8.35
N GLU A 187 -13.21 2.19 -7.64
CA GLU A 187 -12.55 2.20 -6.33
C GLU A 187 -13.37 1.37 -5.31
N LEU A 188 -12.69 0.79 -4.33
CA LEU A 188 -13.32 0.07 -3.23
C LEU A 188 -13.56 1.00 -2.07
N GLN A 189 -14.58 0.70 -1.26
CA GLN A 189 -14.75 1.33 0.05
C GLN A 189 -15.15 0.33 1.13
N THR A 190 -14.87 0.68 2.39
CA THR A 190 -15.43 0.03 3.58
C THR A 190 -15.66 1.07 4.66
N GLN A 191 -16.83 1.07 5.29
CA GLN A 191 -17.19 1.98 6.40
C GLN A 191 -17.31 1.21 7.72
N GLY A 192 -17.20 1.90 8.85
CA GLY A 192 -17.37 1.29 10.17
C GLY A 192 -16.27 0.31 10.57
N VAL A 193 -15.05 0.51 10.08
CA VAL A 193 -13.89 -0.32 10.43
C VAL A 193 -13.35 0.14 11.80
N PRO A 194 -13.23 -0.74 12.81
CA PRO A 194 -12.66 -0.37 14.10
C PRO A 194 -11.23 0.21 13.98
N ASP A 195 -10.94 1.29 14.71
CA ASP A 195 -9.67 2.02 14.64
C ASP A 195 -8.43 1.14 14.82
N HIS A 196 -8.50 0.15 15.72
CA HIS A 196 -7.39 -0.77 15.99
C HIS A 196 -7.07 -1.71 14.83
N LEU A 197 -7.91 -1.77 13.77
CA LEU A 197 -7.69 -2.58 12.59
C LEU A 197 -7.03 -1.81 11.44
N THR A 198 -6.64 -0.55 11.64
CA THR A 198 -6.23 0.36 10.55
C THR A 198 -5.28 -0.30 9.53
N ARG A 199 -4.14 -0.83 9.99
CA ARG A 199 -3.14 -1.44 9.11
C ARG A 199 -3.62 -2.74 8.47
N ALA A 200 -4.21 -3.61 9.29
CA ALA A 200 -4.67 -4.92 8.84
C ALA A 200 -5.76 -4.78 7.79
N TRP A 201 -6.74 -3.90 8.03
CA TRP A 201 -7.80 -3.64 7.08
C TRP A 201 -7.29 -2.95 5.81
N GLY A 202 -6.33 -2.04 5.93
CA GLY A 202 -5.61 -1.50 4.76
C GLY A 202 -5.01 -2.60 3.87
N ALA A 203 -4.35 -3.59 4.48
CA ALA A 203 -3.82 -4.74 3.75
C ALA A 203 -4.92 -5.65 3.17
N VAL A 204 -6.04 -5.86 3.88
CA VAL A 204 -7.23 -6.56 3.34
C VAL A 204 -7.78 -5.82 2.11
N MET A 205 -7.90 -4.50 2.16
CA MET A 205 -8.36 -3.66 1.04
C MET A 205 -7.44 -3.83 -0.18
N THR A 206 -6.12 -3.80 0.02
CA THR A 206 -5.16 -4.02 -1.07
C THR A 206 -5.24 -5.44 -1.64
N GLY A 207 -5.41 -6.47 -0.79
CA GLY A 207 -5.62 -7.85 -1.24
C GLY A 207 -6.93 -8.03 -2.01
N ALA A 208 -8.02 -7.42 -1.54
CA ALA A 208 -9.30 -7.39 -2.24
C ALA A 208 -9.19 -6.69 -3.60
N ALA A 209 -8.52 -5.54 -3.65
CA ALA A 209 -8.20 -4.83 -4.88
C ALA A 209 -7.42 -5.72 -5.87
N ARG A 210 -6.41 -6.46 -5.39
CA ARG A 210 -5.67 -7.43 -6.22
C ARG A 210 -6.55 -8.57 -6.73
N ARG A 211 -7.39 -9.14 -5.86
CA ARG A 211 -8.34 -10.20 -6.23
C ARG A 211 -9.27 -9.72 -7.35
N LEU A 212 -9.89 -8.56 -7.16
CA LEU A 212 -10.85 -8.00 -8.10
C LEU A 212 -10.20 -7.55 -9.40
N LEU A 213 -8.99 -6.98 -9.35
CA LEU A 213 -8.24 -6.63 -10.55
C LEU A 213 -7.93 -7.87 -11.42
N ARG A 214 -7.68 -9.04 -10.80
CA ARG A 214 -7.52 -10.29 -11.53
C ARG A 214 -8.81 -10.68 -12.26
N GLU A 215 -9.93 -10.75 -11.54
CA GLU A 215 -11.25 -11.05 -12.14
C GLU A 215 -11.62 -10.06 -13.24
N TRP A 216 -11.32 -8.78 -13.03
CA TRP A 216 -11.53 -7.71 -14.00
C TRP A 216 -10.73 -7.93 -15.28
N VAL A 217 -9.42 -8.18 -15.17
CA VAL A 217 -8.53 -8.45 -16.30
C VAL A 217 -8.94 -9.72 -17.04
N ASP A 218 -9.31 -10.77 -16.31
CA ASP A 218 -9.82 -12.02 -16.91
C ASP A 218 -11.12 -11.74 -17.69
N GLY A 219 -12.02 -10.91 -17.16
CA GLY A 219 -13.25 -10.51 -17.83
C GLY A 219 -13.06 -9.58 -19.04
N LEU A 220 -11.94 -8.85 -19.11
CA LEU A 220 -11.55 -8.06 -20.28
C LEU A 220 -10.86 -8.91 -21.37
N SER A 221 -10.62 -10.19 -21.11
CA SER A 221 -9.92 -11.06 -22.06
C SER A 221 -10.83 -11.41 -23.25
N GLY A 222 -10.41 -11.04 -24.45
CA GLY A 222 -11.15 -11.27 -25.70
C GLY A 222 -10.64 -10.37 -26.82
N ASP A 223 -11.14 -10.59 -28.04
CA ASP A 223 -10.80 -9.74 -29.20
C ASP A 223 -11.43 -8.34 -29.09
N ASP A 224 -12.64 -8.26 -28.51
CA ASP A 224 -13.41 -7.04 -28.27
C ASP A 224 -13.52 -6.72 -26.77
N VAL A 225 -13.43 -5.44 -26.42
CA VAL A 225 -13.63 -4.95 -25.05
C VAL A 225 -15.13 -4.99 -24.72
N PRO A 226 -15.57 -5.75 -23.70
CA PRO A 226 -16.99 -5.84 -23.37
C PRO A 226 -17.49 -4.51 -22.78
N ALA A 227 -18.78 -4.22 -22.89
CA ALA A 227 -19.38 -3.04 -22.24
C ALA A 227 -19.45 -3.19 -20.71
N PHE A 228 -19.51 -4.43 -20.20
CA PHE A 228 -19.57 -4.75 -18.78
C PHE A 228 -18.76 -6.01 -18.49
N VAL A 229 -18.10 -6.04 -17.33
CA VAL A 229 -17.47 -7.24 -16.77
C VAL A 229 -18.29 -7.71 -15.57
N PRO A 230 -18.72 -8.99 -15.51
CA PRO A 230 -19.38 -9.54 -14.33
C PRO A 230 -18.34 -9.84 -13.24
N LEU A 231 -18.42 -9.13 -12.12
CA LEU A 231 -17.66 -9.45 -10.91
C LEU A 231 -18.49 -10.34 -9.98
N PRO A 232 -17.86 -11.22 -9.18
CA PRO A 232 -18.61 -12.04 -8.22
C PRO A 232 -19.19 -11.17 -7.10
N VAL A 233 -20.45 -11.40 -6.72
CA VAL A 233 -21.06 -10.72 -5.56
C VAL A 233 -20.34 -11.09 -4.26
N LEU A 234 -19.75 -12.28 -4.16
CA LEU A 234 -18.90 -12.70 -3.05
C LEU A 234 -17.46 -12.89 -3.53
N ALA A 235 -16.56 -12.01 -3.09
CA ALA A 235 -15.14 -12.08 -3.36
C ALA A 235 -14.39 -12.85 -2.26
N THR A 236 -13.64 -13.86 -2.65
CA THR A 236 -12.77 -14.63 -1.74
C THR A 236 -11.39 -13.99 -1.70
N VAL A 237 -11.03 -13.38 -0.57
CA VAL A 237 -9.73 -12.76 -0.31
C VAL A 237 -8.86 -13.71 0.51
N THR A 238 -7.60 -13.87 0.10
CA THR A 238 -6.63 -14.74 0.77
C THR A 238 -5.39 -13.97 1.19
N GLY A 239 -4.62 -14.51 2.13
CA GLY A 239 -3.29 -13.98 2.46
C GLY A 239 -2.34 -13.96 1.26
N HIS A 240 -2.53 -14.85 0.28
CA HIS A 240 -1.76 -14.82 -0.97
C HIS A 240 -2.12 -13.63 -1.86
N ASP A 241 -3.41 -13.25 -1.96
CA ASP A 241 -3.80 -12.06 -2.71
C ASP A 241 -3.15 -10.80 -2.11
N ILE A 242 -3.06 -10.71 -0.78
CA ILE A 242 -2.33 -9.65 -0.07
C ILE A 242 -0.83 -9.73 -0.40
N ALA A 243 -0.20 -10.89 -0.21
CA ALA A 243 1.24 -11.04 -0.45
C ALA A 243 1.65 -10.65 -1.88
N VAL A 244 0.89 -11.10 -2.89
CA VAL A 244 1.11 -10.72 -4.29
C VAL A 244 0.95 -9.21 -4.49
N ALA A 245 -0.07 -8.60 -3.88
CA ALA A 245 -0.29 -7.16 -4.01
C ALA A 245 0.88 -6.32 -3.47
N TYR A 246 1.59 -6.82 -2.45
CA TYR A 246 2.77 -6.19 -1.87
C TYR A 246 4.10 -6.57 -2.55
N GLY A 247 4.07 -7.50 -3.53
CA GLY A 247 5.25 -7.93 -4.27
C GLY A 247 5.94 -9.19 -3.76
N ASN A 248 5.28 -9.98 -2.91
CA ASN A 248 5.83 -11.19 -2.29
C ASN A 248 5.09 -12.45 -2.76
N PRO A 249 5.07 -12.79 -4.07
CA PRO A 249 4.26 -13.89 -4.60
C PRO A 249 4.68 -15.27 -4.08
N GLU A 250 5.94 -15.44 -3.68
CA GLU A 250 6.46 -16.69 -3.13
C GLU A 250 5.99 -16.95 -1.70
N GLN A 251 5.41 -15.95 -1.03
CA GLN A 251 4.87 -16.10 0.31
C GLN A 251 3.50 -16.79 0.24
N HIS A 252 3.50 -18.07 0.58
CA HIS A 252 2.31 -18.90 0.68
C HIS A 252 1.91 -19.01 2.16
N GLY A 253 1.21 -18.00 2.66
CA GLY A 253 0.56 -18.12 3.97
C GLY A 253 -0.66 -19.03 3.84
N ALA A 254 -0.64 -20.20 4.49
CA ALA A 254 -1.80 -21.10 4.59
C ALA A 254 -2.86 -20.52 5.57
N THR A 255 -3.30 -19.30 5.29
CA THR A 255 -4.38 -18.63 6.03
C THR A 255 -5.72 -19.01 5.41
N ALA A 256 -6.74 -19.11 6.24
CA ALA A 256 -8.08 -19.38 5.73
C ALA A 256 -8.57 -18.17 4.91
N PRO A 257 -9.32 -18.40 3.82
CA PRO A 257 -9.89 -17.32 3.04
C PRO A 257 -10.97 -16.56 3.82
N VAL A 258 -11.14 -15.28 3.49
CA VAL A 258 -12.25 -14.42 3.95
C VAL A 258 -13.17 -14.13 2.77
N LEU A 259 -14.48 -14.08 3.04
CA LEU A 259 -15.50 -13.77 2.05
C LEU A 259 -16.01 -12.34 2.24
N LEU A 260 -15.81 -11.48 1.25
CA LEU A 260 -16.35 -10.13 1.25
C LEU A 260 -17.45 -10.01 0.21
N ARG A 261 -18.60 -9.48 0.61
CA ARG A 261 -19.69 -9.17 -0.31
C ARG A 261 -19.41 -7.85 -0.99
N LEU A 262 -19.50 -7.82 -2.31
CA LEU A 262 -19.45 -6.61 -3.11
C LEU A 262 -20.86 -6.03 -3.25
N GLU A 263 -20.95 -4.73 -3.03
CA GLU A 263 -22.16 -3.96 -3.28
C GLU A 263 -21.78 -2.72 -4.10
N LEU A 264 -22.44 -2.52 -5.24
CA LEU A 264 -22.28 -1.30 -6.00
C LEU A 264 -22.96 -0.15 -5.25
N ASP A 265 -22.17 0.84 -4.86
CA ASP A 265 -22.63 2.10 -4.30
C ASP A 265 -22.50 3.19 -5.38
N PRO A 266 -23.55 3.42 -6.19
CA PRO A 266 -23.49 4.38 -7.28
C PRO A 266 -23.48 5.80 -6.72
N ALA A 267 -22.62 6.64 -7.29
CA ALA A 267 -22.63 8.06 -7.00
C ALA A 267 -24.00 8.67 -7.32
N THR A 268 -24.58 9.39 -6.36
CA THR A 268 -25.82 10.15 -6.58
C THR A 268 -25.58 11.51 -7.22
N ASP A 269 -24.34 12.00 -7.19
CA ASP A 269 -23.87 13.24 -7.80
C ASP A 269 -22.95 12.89 -8.99
N PRO A 270 -23.14 13.48 -10.18
CA PRO A 270 -22.24 13.30 -11.33
C PRO A 270 -20.76 13.57 -11.07
N GLU A 271 -20.44 14.43 -10.10
CA GLU A 271 -19.07 14.79 -9.72
C GLU A 271 -18.49 13.86 -8.64
N ALA A 272 -19.33 13.00 -8.03
CA ALA A 272 -18.91 12.04 -7.02
C ALA A 272 -18.52 10.68 -7.63
N GLU A 273 -17.69 9.93 -6.92
CA GLU A 273 -17.23 8.62 -7.37
C GLU A 273 -18.20 7.52 -6.95
N SER A 274 -18.42 6.56 -7.85
CA SER A 274 -19.12 5.31 -7.50
C SER A 274 -18.10 4.34 -6.91
N PHE A 275 -18.52 3.58 -5.90
CA PHE A 275 -17.66 2.63 -5.21
C PHE A 275 -18.18 1.20 -5.31
N LEU A 276 -17.27 0.25 -5.17
CA LEU A 276 -17.61 -1.11 -4.76
C LEU A 276 -17.40 -1.22 -3.24
N THR A 277 -18.50 -1.28 -2.51
CA THR A 277 -18.47 -1.40 -1.05
C THR A 277 -18.21 -2.85 -0.65
N LEU A 278 -17.21 -3.06 0.21
CA LEU A 278 -16.93 -4.36 0.83
C LEU A 278 -17.76 -4.49 2.11
N ARG A 279 -18.66 -5.46 2.12
CA ARG A 279 -19.55 -5.77 3.26
C ARG A 279 -19.31 -7.19 3.76
N PRO A 280 -19.70 -7.51 5.00
CA PRO A 280 -19.82 -8.90 5.43
C PRO A 280 -20.78 -9.69 4.52
N PRO A 281 -20.64 -11.03 4.46
CA PRO A 281 -21.62 -11.89 3.82
C PRO A 281 -23.03 -11.65 4.37
N ALA A 282 -24.03 -11.82 3.50
CA ALA A 282 -25.44 -11.63 3.87
C ALA A 282 -25.80 -12.52 5.08
N GLY A 283 -26.51 -11.94 6.05
CA GLY A 283 -26.94 -12.64 7.26
C GLY A 283 -25.88 -12.77 8.36
N HIS A 284 -24.70 -12.13 8.24
CA HIS A 284 -23.76 -12.04 9.35
C HIS A 284 -24.42 -11.38 10.59
N PRO A 285 -24.34 -11.98 11.79
CA PRO A 285 -24.99 -11.42 12.97
C PRO A 285 -24.14 -10.33 13.64
N GLY A 286 -24.78 -9.19 13.92
CA GLY A 286 -24.16 -8.08 14.65
C GLY A 286 -23.56 -7.01 13.74
N PRO A 287 -22.76 -6.07 14.29
CA PRO A 287 -22.20 -4.96 13.53
C PRO A 287 -21.07 -5.43 12.60
N ASP A 288 -20.94 -4.78 11.44
CA ASP A 288 -19.95 -5.09 10.40
C ASP A 288 -18.50 -5.07 10.95
N GLY A 289 -18.19 -4.15 11.87
CA GLY A 289 -16.89 -4.07 12.55
C GLY A 289 -16.45 -5.37 13.24
N ARG A 290 -17.38 -6.18 13.75
CA ARG A 290 -17.07 -7.50 14.34
C ARG A 290 -16.61 -8.49 13.27
N TYR A 291 -17.23 -8.44 12.09
CA TYR A 291 -16.81 -9.24 10.95
C TYR A 291 -15.42 -8.84 10.49
N TYR A 292 -15.15 -7.54 10.37
CA TYR A 292 -13.85 -7.02 9.95
C TYR A 292 -12.72 -7.46 10.90
N ALA A 293 -12.96 -7.45 12.22
CA ALA A 293 -12.01 -7.98 13.19
C ALA A 293 -11.74 -9.48 12.98
N ALA A 294 -12.78 -10.28 12.79
CA ALA A 294 -12.65 -11.71 12.52
C ALA A 294 -11.93 -12.00 11.19
N ALA A 295 -12.20 -11.21 10.15
CA ALA A 295 -11.55 -11.29 8.86
C ALA A 295 -10.04 -10.98 8.96
N CYS A 296 -9.67 -9.90 9.65
CA CYS A 296 -8.28 -9.59 9.94
C CYS A 296 -7.61 -10.71 10.75
N ALA A 297 -8.24 -11.19 11.82
CA ALA A 297 -7.70 -12.29 12.61
C ALA A 297 -7.52 -13.56 11.77
N THR A 298 -8.39 -13.82 10.80
CA THR A 298 -8.31 -14.98 9.91
C THR A 298 -7.15 -14.86 8.91
N LEU A 299 -6.99 -13.69 8.29
CA LEU A 299 -5.97 -13.43 7.27
C LEU A 299 -4.57 -13.18 7.86
N PHE A 300 -4.50 -12.73 9.10
CA PHE A 300 -3.25 -12.39 9.78
C PHE A 300 -3.01 -13.23 11.05
N ALA A 301 -3.71 -14.35 11.23
CA ALA A 301 -3.41 -15.29 12.31
C ALA A 301 -1.90 -15.64 12.27
N GLY A 302 -1.17 -15.23 13.32
CA GLY A 302 0.28 -15.39 13.43
C GLY A 302 1.14 -14.19 13.02
N ILE A 303 0.56 -13.02 12.72
CA ILE A 303 1.29 -11.76 12.47
C ILE A 303 0.46 -10.57 12.97
N GLN A 304 0.85 -9.92 14.06
CA GLN A 304 0.69 -8.47 14.28
C GLN A 304 1.70 -8.05 15.34
N PRO A 305 2.38 -6.88 15.22
CA PRO A 305 1.89 -5.65 15.87
C PRO A 305 2.04 -4.31 15.09
N ASP A 306 1.33 -3.33 15.64
CA ASP A 306 1.16 -1.94 15.23
C ASP A 306 2.38 -1.05 15.60
N VAL A 307 2.90 -0.24 14.65
CA VAL A 307 3.96 0.74 14.92
C VAL A 307 3.35 2.11 15.19
N ARG A 308 3.65 2.65 16.37
CA ARG A 308 3.37 4.03 16.76
C ARG A 308 4.67 4.73 17.11
N TYR A 309 4.89 5.91 16.54
CA TYR A 309 6.04 6.75 16.82
C TYR A 309 5.81 7.54 18.12
N ALA A 310 6.80 7.52 19.01
CA ALA A 310 6.76 8.18 20.31
C ALA A 310 7.88 9.21 20.41
N ARG A 311 7.64 10.33 21.12
CA ARG A 311 8.73 11.21 21.57
C ARG A 311 9.34 10.64 22.86
N PRO A 312 10.67 10.75 23.09
CA PRO A 312 11.31 10.27 24.31
C PRO A 312 10.80 11.00 25.57
N GLY A 313 10.47 10.24 26.63
CA GLY A 313 10.06 10.75 27.95
C GLY A 313 10.29 9.71 29.06
N ASP A 314 10.28 10.14 30.33
CA ASP A 314 10.66 9.32 31.49
C ASP A 314 9.82 8.04 31.65
N ALA A 315 8.52 8.11 31.31
CA ALA A 315 7.62 6.96 31.32
C ALA A 315 8.03 5.89 30.28
N MET A 316 8.45 6.33 29.08
CA MET A 316 8.91 5.45 28.02
C MET A 316 10.23 4.77 28.39
N SER A 317 11.19 5.50 28.98
CA SER A 317 12.45 4.91 29.44
C SER A 317 12.23 3.86 30.53
N LYS A 318 11.28 4.09 31.44
CA LYS A 318 10.91 3.12 32.48
C LYS A 318 10.24 1.88 31.90
N ALA A 319 9.37 2.04 30.89
CA ALA A 319 8.75 0.92 30.18
C ALA A 319 9.79 0.04 29.49
N ILE A 320 10.74 0.64 28.77
CA ILE A 320 11.84 -0.08 28.10
C ILE A 320 12.69 -0.84 29.11
N ALA A 321 13.07 -0.20 30.23
CA ALA A 321 13.84 -0.86 31.29
C ALA A 321 13.09 -2.06 31.89
N THR A 322 11.77 -1.94 32.04
CA THR A 322 10.91 -3.01 32.58
C THR A 322 10.84 -4.19 31.61
N ALA A 323 10.60 -3.91 30.32
CA ALA A 323 10.56 -4.95 29.30
C ALA A 323 11.89 -5.70 29.18
N ARG A 324 13.02 -4.98 29.19
CA ARG A 324 14.37 -5.56 29.14
C ARG A 324 14.69 -6.42 30.36
N ALA A 325 14.29 -6.00 31.55
CA ALA A 325 14.51 -6.78 32.77
C ALA A 325 13.80 -8.15 32.73
N ALA A 326 12.63 -8.21 32.10
CA ALA A 326 11.84 -9.44 31.98
C ALA A 326 12.17 -10.29 30.74
N LEU A 327 13.10 -9.85 29.89
CA LEU A 327 13.42 -10.49 28.61
C LEU A 327 13.98 -11.91 28.76
N GLY A 328 14.79 -12.13 29.81
CA GLY A 328 15.35 -13.45 30.11
C GLY A 328 14.29 -14.49 30.50
N ASP A 329 13.28 -14.06 31.27
CA ASP A 329 12.22 -14.94 31.76
C ASP A 329 11.27 -15.34 30.63
N ILE A 330 10.87 -14.40 29.76
CA ILE A 330 10.03 -14.73 28.60
C ILE A 330 10.77 -15.65 27.61
N ARG A 331 12.07 -15.44 27.38
CA ARG A 331 12.87 -16.35 26.56
C ARG A 331 12.88 -17.76 27.13
N ALA A 332 13.10 -17.92 28.44
CA ALA A 332 13.11 -19.23 29.08
C ALA A 332 11.79 -19.98 28.86
N ARG A 333 10.65 -19.28 28.97
CA ARG A 333 9.33 -19.88 28.68
C ARG A 333 9.15 -20.22 27.19
N PHE A 334 9.59 -19.34 26.28
CA PHE A 334 9.51 -19.58 24.84
C PHE A 334 10.30 -20.83 24.44
N VAL A 335 11.58 -20.92 24.85
CA VAL A 335 12.46 -22.06 24.54
C VAL A 335 11.96 -23.36 25.18
N ALA A 336 11.35 -23.28 26.37
CA ALA A 336 10.75 -24.44 27.03
C ALA A 336 9.38 -24.86 26.45
N GLY A 337 8.82 -24.11 25.48
CA GLY A 337 7.49 -24.36 24.93
C GLY A 337 6.36 -24.16 25.96
N GLN A 338 6.57 -23.28 26.94
CA GLN A 338 5.66 -23.04 28.07
C GLN A 338 4.80 -21.78 27.89
N LEU A 339 4.72 -21.24 26.68
CA LEU A 339 3.79 -20.15 26.39
C LEU A 339 2.34 -20.66 26.36
N PRO A 340 1.35 -19.82 26.68
CA PRO A 340 -0.06 -20.17 26.52
C PRO A 340 -0.34 -20.71 25.11
N ARG A 341 -1.24 -21.70 25.01
CA ARG A 341 -1.66 -22.22 23.70
C ARG A 341 -2.27 -21.10 22.88
N GLU A 342 -2.00 -21.11 21.57
CA GLU A 342 -2.51 -20.12 20.62
C GLU A 342 -1.99 -18.68 20.89
N SER A 343 -0.97 -18.53 21.73
CA SER A 343 -0.28 -17.25 21.91
C SER A 343 0.95 -17.12 21.03
N GLN A 344 1.28 -15.88 20.67
CA GLN A 344 2.47 -15.53 19.91
C GLN A 344 3.35 -14.56 20.71
N LEU A 345 4.65 -14.83 20.72
CA LEU A 345 5.64 -13.90 21.23
C LEU A 345 6.08 -12.94 20.12
N VAL A 346 6.01 -11.64 20.40
CA VAL A 346 6.51 -10.56 19.53
C VAL A 346 7.52 -9.72 20.28
N VAL A 347 8.50 -9.17 19.57
CA VAL A 347 9.50 -8.24 20.10
C VAL A 347 9.51 -6.94 19.31
N LYS A 348 9.68 -5.82 20.00
CA LYS A 348 9.85 -4.49 19.42
C LYS A 348 11.33 -4.14 19.45
N TYR A 349 11.89 -3.71 18.32
CA TYR A 349 13.30 -3.38 18.20
C TYR A 349 13.52 -2.11 17.39
N GLY A 350 14.65 -1.44 17.63
CA GLY A 350 15.02 -0.23 16.92
C GLY A 350 15.81 -0.52 15.65
N LEU A 351 15.43 0.14 14.56
CA LEU A 351 16.19 0.25 13.33
C LEU A 351 16.85 1.63 13.27
N PRO A 352 18.08 1.76 12.76
CA PRO A 352 18.69 3.06 12.54
C PRO A 352 17.90 3.85 11.49
N GLY A 353 17.75 5.17 11.70
CA GLY A 353 17.09 6.10 10.78
C GLY A 353 17.73 7.49 10.87
N GLU A 354 17.55 8.31 9.83
CA GLU A 354 18.18 9.65 9.73
C GLU A 354 17.72 10.61 10.85
N ASP A 355 16.45 10.52 11.25
CA ASP A 355 15.84 11.35 12.31
C ASP A 355 15.82 10.67 13.70
N GLY A 356 16.51 9.53 13.83
CA GLY A 356 16.52 8.70 15.03
C GLY A 356 16.04 7.27 14.77
N PRO A 357 16.04 6.41 15.80
CA PRO A 357 15.68 5.02 15.64
C PRO A 357 14.18 4.85 15.34
N GLU A 358 13.86 4.14 14.27
CA GLU A 358 12.51 3.68 13.98
C GLU A 358 12.24 2.39 14.76
N TYR A 359 11.11 2.29 15.46
CA TYR A 359 10.78 1.10 16.23
C TYR A 359 9.74 0.25 15.53
N VAL A 360 10.14 -0.95 15.13
CA VAL A 360 9.29 -1.93 14.47
C VAL A 360 9.11 -3.17 15.34
N TRP A 361 8.14 -4.00 14.96
CA TRP A 361 7.86 -5.23 15.67
C TRP A 361 8.13 -6.46 14.80
N ALA A 362 8.54 -7.56 15.43
CA ALA A 362 8.69 -8.86 14.80
C ALA A 362 8.08 -9.98 15.64
N GLY A 363 7.41 -10.93 14.97
CA GLY A 363 6.99 -12.19 15.57
C GLY A 363 8.19 -13.13 15.71
N VAL A 364 8.41 -13.66 16.92
CA VAL A 364 9.53 -14.55 17.22
C VAL A 364 9.25 -15.95 16.69
N THR A 365 10.13 -16.46 15.82
CA THR A 365 10.04 -17.81 15.27
C THR A 365 11.09 -18.75 15.87
N SER A 366 12.26 -18.24 16.25
CA SER A 366 13.27 -18.97 17.03
C SER A 366 14.06 -18.03 17.96
N TRP A 367 14.49 -18.56 19.10
CA TRP A 367 15.35 -17.85 20.07
C TRP A 367 16.37 -18.79 20.75
N ASP A 368 16.99 -19.64 19.93
CA ASP A 368 17.90 -20.69 20.40
C ASP A 368 19.14 -20.11 21.13
N VAL A 369 19.63 -18.96 20.66
CA VAL A 369 20.80 -18.27 21.19
C VAL A 369 20.35 -17.01 21.95
N PRO A 370 20.77 -16.75 23.20
CA PRO A 370 20.26 -15.63 24.01
C PRO A 370 20.36 -14.27 23.34
N GLU A 371 21.44 -14.04 22.61
CA GLU A 371 21.78 -12.77 21.99
C GLU A 371 21.00 -12.52 20.70
N ARG A 372 20.43 -13.56 20.06
CA ARG A 372 19.91 -13.48 18.70
C ARG A 372 18.51 -14.08 18.58
N ILE A 373 17.58 -13.24 18.15
CA ILE A 373 16.19 -13.61 17.89
C ILE A 373 16.00 -13.71 16.37
N VAL A 374 15.44 -14.82 15.91
CA VAL A 374 14.98 -14.98 14.53
C VAL A 374 13.47 -14.80 14.51
N GLY A 375 12.99 -13.97 13.59
CA GLY A 375 11.58 -13.65 13.51
C GLY A 375 11.13 -13.27 12.11
N VAL A 376 9.86 -12.88 12.05
CA VAL A 376 9.23 -12.32 10.86
C VAL A 376 8.77 -10.92 11.23
N SER A 377 9.17 -9.92 10.45
CA SER A 377 8.71 -8.56 10.71
C SER A 377 7.20 -8.51 10.60
N ALA A 378 6.57 -7.85 11.55
CA ALA A 378 5.14 -7.66 11.61
C ALA A 378 4.75 -6.22 11.23
N SER A 379 5.72 -5.44 10.76
CA SER A 379 5.54 -4.05 10.37
C SER A 379 6.47 -3.70 9.20
N ASP A 380 6.09 -2.70 8.42
CA ASP A 380 6.98 -2.07 7.46
C ASP A 380 7.85 -1.01 8.15
N ALA A 381 9.14 -1.00 7.84
CA ALA A 381 10.05 0.07 8.24
C ALA A 381 10.14 1.16 7.17
N ALA A 382 10.09 2.41 7.56
CA ALA A 382 10.37 3.56 6.72
C ALA A 382 11.89 3.70 6.44
N SER A 383 12.75 3.40 7.43
CA SER A 383 14.19 3.62 7.36
C SER A 383 14.97 2.48 6.70
N ASP A 384 14.45 1.26 6.74
CA ASP A 384 15.05 0.09 6.10
C ASP A 384 14.06 -0.59 5.15
N PRO A 385 14.19 -0.40 3.83
CA PRO A 385 13.28 -0.99 2.86
C PRO A 385 13.24 -2.52 2.82
N SER A 386 14.23 -3.20 3.40
CA SER A 386 14.29 -4.65 3.51
C SER A 386 13.40 -5.20 4.63
N VAL A 387 13.07 -4.37 5.62
CA VAL A 387 12.18 -4.72 6.73
C VAL A 387 10.74 -4.39 6.36
N ARG A 388 10.04 -5.40 5.85
CA ARG A 388 8.63 -5.35 5.47
C ARG A 388 7.81 -6.37 6.24
N ILE A 389 6.53 -6.11 6.42
CA ILE A 389 5.64 -7.10 7.01
C ILE A 389 5.77 -8.45 6.27
N GLY A 390 5.99 -9.53 7.01
CA GLY A 390 6.25 -10.85 6.45
C GLY A 390 7.71 -11.16 6.10
N SER A 391 8.61 -10.17 6.05
CA SER A 391 10.04 -10.41 5.77
C SER A 391 10.74 -11.11 6.95
N PRO A 392 11.66 -12.05 6.69
CA PRO A 392 12.50 -12.61 7.74
C PRO A 392 13.43 -11.53 8.31
N VAL A 393 13.54 -11.48 9.63
CA VAL A 393 14.42 -10.53 10.33
C VAL A 393 15.23 -11.24 11.41
N VAL A 394 16.41 -10.69 11.65
CA VAL A 394 17.29 -11.09 12.76
C VAL A 394 17.37 -9.88 13.68
N VAL A 395 16.99 -10.07 14.94
CA VAL A 395 16.96 -9.03 15.95
C VAL A 395 17.99 -9.39 17.02
N GLU A 396 18.93 -8.48 17.28
CA GLU A 396 19.83 -8.61 18.42
C GLU A 396 19.03 -8.33 19.70
N ALA A 397 19.17 -9.19 20.71
CA ALA A 397 18.43 -9.06 21.97
C ALA A 397 18.71 -7.73 22.68
N ALA A 398 19.89 -7.14 22.45
CA ALA A 398 20.27 -5.83 22.97
C ALA A 398 19.45 -4.67 22.34
N ASP A 399 18.94 -4.84 21.13
CA ASP A 399 18.17 -3.84 20.38
C ASP A 399 16.67 -3.91 20.69
N VAL A 400 16.25 -4.95 21.43
CA VAL A 400 14.88 -5.09 21.90
C VAL A 400 14.57 -3.97 22.90
N VAL A 401 13.48 -3.26 22.64
CA VAL A 401 12.95 -2.19 23.50
C VAL A 401 11.65 -2.57 24.18
N ASP A 402 10.94 -3.58 23.65
CA ASP A 402 9.73 -4.14 24.26
C ASP A 402 9.48 -5.58 23.79
N TRP A 403 8.60 -6.29 24.48
CA TRP A 403 8.07 -7.58 24.02
C TRP A 403 6.63 -7.76 24.50
N ALA A 404 5.85 -8.56 23.78
CA ALA A 404 4.49 -8.89 24.19
C ALA A 404 4.15 -10.34 23.85
N LEU A 405 3.30 -10.95 24.68
CA LEU A 405 2.53 -12.13 24.32
C LEU A 405 1.15 -11.69 23.86
N LEU A 406 0.79 -12.15 22.67
CA LEU A 406 -0.48 -11.86 22.03
C LEU A 406 -1.31 -13.13 21.92
N ASP A 407 -2.62 -13.04 22.08
CA ASP A 407 -3.57 -14.08 21.70
C ASP A 407 -4.69 -13.51 20.80
N GLY A 408 -5.75 -14.29 20.53
CA GLY A 408 -6.88 -13.85 19.71
C GLY A 408 -7.69 -12.68 20.28
N THR A 409 -7.39 -12.22 21.50
CA THR A 409 -8.06 -11.10 22.19
C THR A 409 -7.15 -9.88 22.37
N GLY A 410 -5.84 -9.99 22.14
CA GLY A 410 -4.88 -8.89 22.21
C GLY A 410 -3.64 -9.21 23.05
N VAL A 411 -3.04 -8.17 23.65
CA VAL A 411 -1.87 -8.32 24.55
C VAL A 411 -2.32 -8.94 25.87
N ILE A 412 -1.82 -10.13 26.18
CA ILE A 412 -2.08 -10.82 27.44
C ILE A 412 -0.95 -10.59 28.47
N GLU A 413 0.26 -10.30 27.99
CA GLU A 413 1.42 -10.04 28.82
C GLU A 413 2.42 -9.15 28.04
N GLY A 414 3.11 -8.26 28.74
CA GLY A 414 4.08 -7.35 28.13
C GLY A 414 3.45 -6.14 27.44
N GLY A 415 4.13 -5.59 26.44
CA GLY A 415 3.69 -4.40 25.70
C GLY A 415 3.75 -3.11 26.53
N TRP A 416 4.75 -2.96 27.41
CA TRP A 416 4.82 -1.80 28.31
C TRP A 416 5.00 -0.48 27.57
N THR A 417 5.76 -0.47 26.48
CA THR A 417 5.90 0.73 25.64
C THR A 417 4.60 1.05 24.93
N GLN A 418 3.82 0.03 24.57
CA GLN A 418 2.49 0.20 23.99
C GLN A 418 1.48 0.74 25.01
N ALA A 419 1.50 0.23 26.25
CA ALA A 419 0.65 0.72 27.34
C ALA A 419 0.91 2.19 27.69
N VAL A 420 2.16 2.66 27.62
CA VAL A 420 2.50 4.09 27.79
C VAL A 420 1.88 4.93 26.68
N LEU A 421 1.84 4.43 25.44
CA LEU A 421 1.24 5.12 24.30
C LEU A 421 -0.29 5.14 24.38
N ASP A 422 -0.90 4.05 24.84
CA ASP A 422 -2.35 3.94 25.00
C ASP A 422 -2.87 4.78 26.17
N ALA A 423 -2.06 5.00 27.21
CA ALA A 423 -2.45 5.82 28.37
C ALA A 423 -2.59 7.31 28.04
N GLY A 424 -1.92 7.80 26.99
CA GLY A 424 -1.91 9.20 26.56
C GLY A 424 -1.38 10.17 27.63
N GLU A 425 -0.31 10.92 27.34
CA GLU A 425 -0.08 12.12 28.14
C GLU A 425 -1.20 13.13 27.83
N ARG A 426 -2.02 13.46 28.84
CA ARG A 426 -2.95 14.59 28.72
C ARG A 426 -2.13 15.83 28.37
N PRO A 427 -2.46 16.56 27.29
CA PRO A 427 -1.80 17.82 27.02
C PRO A 427 -2.05 18.76 28.20
N SER A 428 -0.96 19.27 28.78
CA SER A 428 -0.97 20.41 29.70
C SER A 428 -1.13 21.72 28.93
#